data_AF-A0A959H1N0-F1
#
_entry.id   AF-A0A959H1N0-F1
#
_cell.length_a   1.000
_cell.length_b   1.000
_cell.length_c   1.000
_cell.angle_alpha   90.00
_cell.angle_beta   90.00
_cell.angle_gamma   90.00
#
_symmetry.space_group_name_H-M   'P 1'
#
loop_
_entity.id
_entity.type
_entity.pdbx_description
1 polymer ?
#
loop_
_entity_poly.entity_id
_entity_poly.type
_entity_poly.pdbx_seq_one_letter_code
_entity_poly.pdbx_strand_id
1 'polypeptide(L)'
;ALEYLQRSEYQDLLLNLAAKTLMIKAFYELGEYDTLESHLDAMKVFLRRKDIIGYHRRNYRCIIRYTQKLLHLNRHDREEVEGLRKMIEGEEVLTERAWLLEQVGGR
;
A
#
# COMPACT_ATOMS: atom_id res chain seq x y z
N ALA A 1 -30.04 12.20 8.71
CA ALA A 1 -30.05 10.76 8.34
C ALA A 1 -29.03 10.43 7.27
N LEU A 2 -29.07 11.10 6.10
CA LEU A 2 -28.14 10.86 4.98
C LEU A 2 -26.65 11.07 5.33
N GLU A 3 -26.32 12.11 6.09
CA GLU A 3 -24.92 12.37 6.51
C GLU A 3 -24.35 11.28 7.43
N TYR A 4 -25.19 10.66 8.29
CA TYR A 4 -24.76 9.57 9.15
C TYR A 4 -24.48 8.30 8.34
N LEU A 5 -25.29 8.01 7.32
CA LEU A 5 -25.05 6.90 6.39
C LEU A 5 -23.73 7.11 5.63
N GLN A 6 -23.49 8.30 5.09
CA GLN A 6 -22.25 8.62 4.38
C GLN A 6 -21.00 8.50 5.27
N ARG A 7 -21.08 8.92 6.54
CA ARG A 7 -19.98 8.77 7.50
C ARG A 7 -19.73 7.30 7.84
N SER A 8 -20.78 6.51 8.04
CA SER A 8 -20.66 5.06 8.30
C SER A 8 -20.02 4.35 7.11
N GLU A 9 -20.52 4.57 5.90
CA GLU A 9 -19.97 3.98 4.67
C GLU A 9 -18.50 4.35 4.46
N TYR A 10 -18.13 5.58 4.82
CA TYR A 10 -16.74 6.02 4.76
C TYR A 10 -15.85 5.31 5.77
N GLN A 11 -16.30 5.16 7.02
CA GLN A 11 -15.56 4.41 8.05
C GLN A 11 -15.38 2.95 7.65
N ASP A 12 -16.44 2.32 7.15
CA ASP A 12 -16.40 0.94 6.67
C ASP A 12 -15.43 0.77 5.49
N LEU A 13 -15.39 1.77 4.60
CA LEU A 13 -14.44 1.80 3.49
C LEU A 13 -12.98 1.92 3.98
N LEU A 14 -12.71 2.78 4.96
CA LEU A 14 -11.36 2.91 5.53
C LEU A 14 -10.94 1.64 6.26
N LEU A 15 -11.85 1.01 7.00
CA LEU A 15 -11.59 -0.27 7.66
C LEU A 15 -11.29 -1.38 6.64
N ASN A 16 -12.05 -1.43 5.54
CA ASN A 16 -11.80 -2.37 4.45
C ASN A 16 -10.42 -2.18 3.83
N LEU A 17 -10.01 -0.92 3.61
CA LEU A 17 -8.69 -0.61 3.06
C LEU A 17 -7.56 -0.97 4.03
N ALA A 18 -7.73 -0.73 5.33
CA ALA A 18 -6.78 -1.15 6.35
C ALA A 18 -6.61 -2.68 6.37
N ALA A 19 -7.72 -3.44 6.29
CA ALA A 19 -7.66 -4.90 6.20
C ALA A 19 -6.93 -5.36 4.93
N LYS A 20 -7.18 -4.72 3.78
CA LYS A 20 -6.44 -5.00 2.53
C LYS A 20 -4.95 -4.69 2.65
N THR A 21 -4.57 -3.63 3.36
CA THR A 21 -3.16 -3.33 3.67
C THR A 21 -2.54 -4.41 4.56
N LEU A 22 -3.26 -4.95 5.55
CA LEU A 22 -2.76 -6.07 6.34
C LEU A 22 -2.52 -7.32 5.49
N MET A 23 -3.41 -7.62 4.54
CA MET A 23 -3.21 -8.72 3.58
C MET A 23 -1.96 -8.53 2.72
N ILE A 24 -1.65 -7.29 2.31
CA ILE A 24 -0.40 -6.98 1.58
C ILE A 24 0.81 -7.43 2.40
N LYS A 25 0.85 -7.05 3.69
CA LYS A 25 1.97 -7.34 4.58
C LYS A 25 2.09 -8.83 4.83
N ALA A 26 0.97 -9.50 5.08
CA ALA A 26 0.91 -10.94 5.29
C ALA A 26 1.43 -11.71 4.07
N PHE A 27 0.92 -11.44 2.86
CA PHE A 27 1.38 -12.14 1.65
C PHE A 27 2.87 -11.88 1.37
N TYR A 28 3.35 -10.66 1.62
CA TYR A 28 4.77 -10.35 1.47
C TYR A 28 5.65 -11.15 2.43
N GLU A 29 5.27 -11.20 3.71
CA GLU A 29 6.00 -11.91 4.77
C GLU A 29 5.93 -13.44 4.61
N LEU A 30 4.85 -13.97 4.05
CA LEU A 30 4.69 -15.39 3.72
C LEU A 30 5.39 -15.80 2.41
N GLY A 31 5.90 -14.84 1.63
CA GLY A 31 6.50 -15.12 0.32
C GLY A 31 5.51 -15.49 -0.77
N GLU A 32 4.21 -15.22 -0.57
CA GLU A 32 3.14 -15.49 -1.54
C GLU A 32 3.06 -14.37 -2.59
N TYR A 33 4.10 -14.21 -3.40
CA TYR A 33 4.25 -13.06 -4.29
C TYR A 33 3.24 -13.00 -5.43
N ASP A 34 2.84 -14.13 -6.03
CA ASP A 34 1.81 -14.17 -7.08
C ASP A 34 0.43 -13.73 -6.54
N THR A 35 0.11 -14.19 -5.33
CA THR A 35 -1.11 -13.79 -4.60
C THR A 35 -1.07 -12.31 -4.26
N LEU A 36 0.09 -11.82 -3.78
CA LEU A 36 0.29 -10.43 -3.46
C LEU A 36 0.10 -9.53 -4.69
N GLU A 37 0.68 -9.90 -5.83
CA GLU A 37 0.56 -9.12 -7.07
C GLU A 37 -0.91 -9.03 -7.52
N SER A 38 -1.62 -10.16 -7.52
CA SER A 38 -3.06 -10.23 -7.82
C SER A 38 -3.88 -9.36 -6.86
N HIS A 39 -3.54 -9.37 -5.56
CA HIS A 39 -4.21 -8.56 -4.54
C HIS A 39 -3.94 -7.05 -4.71
N LEU A 40 -2.71 -6.67 -5.05
CA LEU A 40 -2.34 -5.28 -5.34
C LEU A 40 -3.12 -4.73 -6.54
N ASP A 41 -3.26 -5.52 -7.60
CA ASP A 41 -4.04 -5.14 -8.79
C ASP A 41 -5.53 -5.02 -8.48
N ALA A 42 -6.09 -5.98 -7.72
CA ALA A 42 -7.48 -5.90 -7.27
C ALA A 42 -7.72 -4.66 -6.40
N MET A 43 -6.81 -4.34 -5.48
CA MET A 43 -6.89 -3.15 -4.61
C MET A 43 -6.78 -1.86 -5.42
N LYS A 44 -5.93 -1.82 -6.46
CA LYS A 44 -5.80 -0.68 -7.38
C LYS A 44 -7.10 -0.43 -8.15
N VAL A 45 -7.76 -1.49 -8.65
CA VAL A 45 -9.07 -1.39 -9.31
C VAL A 45 -10.14 -0.93 -8.32
N PHE A 46 -10.14 -1.45 -7.09
CA PHE A 46 -11.07 -1.05 -6.04
C PHE A 46 -10.95 0.45 -5.70
N LEU A 47 -9.73 0.95 -5.49
CA LEU A 47 -9.47 2.37 -5.22
C LEU A 47 -9.91 3.29 -6.36
N ARG A 48 -9.82 2.83 -7.62
CA ARG A 48 -10.27 3.61 -8.78
C ARG A 48 -11.78 3.81 -8.80
N ARG A 49 -12.56 2.89 -8.25
CA ARG A 49 -14.03 2.91 -8.26
C ARG A 49 -14.66 3.69 -7.09
N LYS A 50 -13.87 4.12 -6.11
CA LYS A 50 -14.35 4.72 -4.86
C LYS A 50 -13.84 6.17 -4.72
N ASP A 51 -14.62 7.12 -5.20
CA ASP A 51 -14.22 8.54 -5.21
C ASP A 51 -14.31 9.24 -3.84
N ILE A 52 -15.05 8.66 -2.89
CA ILE A 52 -15.28 9.23 -1.55
C ILE A 52 -14.00 9.20 -0.66
N ILE A 53 -12.94 8.49 -1.07
CA ILE A 53 -11.72 8.25 -0.26
C ILE A 53 -10.88 9.52 -0.04
N GLY A 54 -11.07 10.57 -0.85
CA GLY A 54 -10.39 11.86 -0.67
C GLY A 54 -8.86 11.72 -0.55
N TYR A 55 -8.28 12.30 0.49
CA TYR A 55 -6.82 12.34 0.72
C TYR A 55 -6.21 10.96 1.01
N HIS A 56 -6.96 10.00 1.58
CA HIS A 56 -6.45 8.64 1.83
C HIS A 56 -6.15 7.89 0.52
N ARG A 57 -6.73 8.32 -0.61
CA ARG A 57 -6.49 7.71 -1.92
C ARG A 57 -5.03 7.86 -2.32
N ARG A 58 -4.36 8.94 -1.90
CA ARG A 58 -2.91 9.11 -2.10
C ARG A 58 -2.13 8.08 -1.28
N ASN A 59 -2.44 7.95 0.01
CA ASN A 59 -1.81 6.97 0.92
C ASN A 59 -1.85 5.55 0.34
N TYR A 60 -3.05 5.03 0.03
CA TYR A 60 -3.19 3.65 -0.44
C TYR A 60 -2.58 3.42 -1.83
N ARG A 61 -2.59 4.43 -2.71
CA ARG A 61 -1.83 4.36 -3.98
C ARG A 61 -0.33 4.26 -3.75
N CYS A 62 0.20 4.97 -2.76
CA CYS A 62 1.62 4.90 -2.42
C CYS A 62 1.98 3.53 -1.84
N ILE A 63 1.14 2.99 -0.95
CA ILE A 63 1.32 1.62 -0.43
C ILE A 63 1.38 0.61 -1.57
N ILE A 64 0.41 0.64 -2.50
CA ILE A 64 0.39 -0.28 -3.64
C ILE A 64 1.64 -0.10 -4.50
N ARG A 65 1.95 1.14 -4.89
CA ARG A 65 3.09 1.47 -5.75
C ARG A 65 4.41 0.98 -5.15
N TYR A 66 4.66 1.26 -3.87
CA TYR A 66 5.91 0.90 -3.23
C TYR A 66 6.02 -0.60 -2.93
N THR A 67 4.91 -1.27 -2.64
CA THR A 67 4.89 -2.73 -2.54
C THR A 67 5.21 -3.38 -3.89
N GLN A 68 4.63 -2.88 -4.99
CA GLN A 68 4.98 -3.34 -6.34
C GLN A 68 6.47 -3.13 -6.65
N LYS A 69 7.05 -1.99 -6.26
CA LYS A 69 8.50 -1.78 -6.41
C LYS A 69 9.33 -2.74 -5.55
N LEU A 70 8.90 -3.03 -4.33
CA LEU A 70 9.55 -4.01 -3.46
C LEU A 70 9.58 -5.43 -4.03
N LEU A 71 8.49 -5.85 -4.69
CA LEU A 71 8.41 -7.16 -5.34
C LEU A 71 9.45 -7.34 -6.46
N HIS A 72 9.75 -6.26 -7.18
CA HIS A 72 10.62 -6.28 -8.35
C HIS A 72 12.03 -5.74 -8.07
N LEU A 73 12.33 -5.38 -6.82
CA LEU A 73 13.60 -4.75 -6.43
C LEU A 73 14.76 -5.72 -6.61
N ASN A 74 15.77 -5.34 -7.39
CA ASN A 74 17.02 -6.08 -7.42
C ASN A 74 17.84 -5.77 -6.17
N ARG A 75 17.80 -6.67 -5.19
CA ARG A 75 18.49 -6.50 -3.90
C ARG A 75 20.02 -6.42 -4.02
N HIS A 76 20.60 -6.82 -5.14
CA HIS A 76 22.04 -6.70 -5.40
C HIS A 76 22.45 -5.32 -5.95
N ASP A 77 21.49 -4.55 -6.46
CA ASP A 77 21.71 -3.20 -6.96
C ASP A 77 21.54 -2.18 -5.83
N ARG A 78 22.67 -1.73 -5.27
CA ARG A 78 22.67 -0.76 -4.17
C ARG A 78 22.06 0.60 -4.57
N GLU A 79 22.19 1.01 -5.82
CA GLU A 79 21.62 2.28 -6.29
C GLU A 79 20.10 2.17 -6.38
N GLU A 80 19.58 1.03 -6.87
CA GLU A 80 18.14 0.79 -6.91
C GLU A 80 17.53 0.72 -5.50
N VAL A 81 18.17 -0.01 -4.58
CA VAL A 81 17.75 -0.12 -3.18
C VAL A 81 17.71 1.26 -2.51
N GLU A 82 18.76 2.05 -2.66
CA GLU A 82 18.84 3.40 -2.07
C GLU A 82 17.87 4.37 -2.73
N GLY A 83 17.66 4.25 -4.05
CA GLY A 83 16.66 5.01 -4.78
C GLY A 83 15.25 4.73 -4.25
N LEU A 84 14.91 3.46 -4.01
CA LEU A 84 13.63 3.08 -3.42
C LEU A 84 13.47 3.60 -1.99
N ARG A 85 14.51 3.50 -1.17
CA ARG A 85 14.53 4.07 0.19
C ARG A 85 14.20 5.56 0.18
N LYS A 86 14.93 6.35 -0.62
CA LYS A 86 14.71 7.81 -0.72
C LYS A 86 13.31 8.16 -1.23
N MET A 87 12.78 7.43 -2.20
CA MET A 87 11.41 7.63 -2.67
C MET A 87 10.37 7.38 -1.56
N ILE A 88 10.58 6.35 -0.74
CA ILE A 88 9.70 6.03 0.39
C ILE A 88 9.84 7.10 1.49
N GLU A 89 11.05 7.56 1.80
CA GLU A 89 11.28 8.62 2.80
C GLU A 89 10.69 9.96 2.37
N GLY A 90 10.77 10.31 1.08
CA GLY A 90 10.26 11.56 0.53
C GLY A 90 8.74 11.65 0.36
N GLU A 91 7.98 10.57 0.55
CA GLU A 91 6.52 10.62 0.41
C GLU A 91 5.89 11.32 1.62
N GLU A 92 5.17 12.41 1.42
CA GLU A 92 4.55 13.17 2.52
C GLU A 92 3.49 12.36 3.28
N VAL A 93 2.67 11.59 2.55
CA VAL A 93 1.52 10.85 3.10
C VAL A 93 1.68 9.35 2.83
N LEU A 94 2.30 8.64 3.79
CA LEU A 94 2.52 7.20 3.73
C LEU A 94 2.47 6.57 5.14
N THR A 95 1.33 5.96 5.45
CA THR A 95 1.07 5.29 6.75
C THR A 95 1.96 4.09 6.99
N GLU A 96 2.24 3.28 5.96
CA GLU A 96 3.09 2.08 6.07
C GLU A 96 4.58 2.35 5.81
N ARG A 97 5.06 3.60 5.97
CA ARG A 97 6.45 3.97 5.67
C ARG A 97 7.44 3.10 6.43
N ALA A 98 7.24 2.95 7.74
CA ALA A 98 8.15 2.19 8.60
C ALA A 98 8.29 0.75 8.12
N TRP A 99 7.16 0.10 7.81
CA TRP A 99 7.16 -1.28 7.31
C TRP A 99 7.82 -1.39 5.94
N LEU A 100 7.53 -0.47 5.00
CA LEU A 100 8.16 -0.47 3.68
C LEU A 100 9.69 -0.30 3.76
N LEU A 101 10.18 0.59 4.63
CA LEU A 101 11.62 0.79 4.85
C LEU A 101 12.30 -0.44 5.47
N GLU A 102 11.62 -1.14 6.37
CA GLU A 102 12.09 -2.42 6.91
C GLU A 102 12.29 -3.44 5.78
N GLN A 103 11.33 -3.56 4.86
CA GLN A 103 11.45 -4.51 3.74
C GLN A 103 12.53 -4.14 2.71
N VAL A 104 12.80 -2.83 2.52
CA VAL A 104 13.91 -2.35 1.67
C VAL A 104 15.26 -2.71 2.28
N GLY A 105 15.42 -2.52 3.60
CA GLY A 105 16.69 -2.77 4.30
C GLY A 105 17.13 -4.23 4.30
N GLY A 106 16.18 -5.16 4.09
CA GLY A 106 16.39 -6.58 4.34
C GLY A 106 16.44 -6.84 5.86
N ARG A 107 15.80 -7.92 6.31
CA ARG A 107 16.07 -8.46 7.64
C ARG A 107 17.38 -9.24 7.62
#